data_AF-A0A924VIK2-F1
#
_entry.id   AF-A0A924VIK2-F1
#
_cell.length_a   1.000
_cell.length_b   1.000
_cell.length_c   1.000
_cell.angle_alpha   90.00
_cell.angle_beta   90.00
_cell.angle_gamma   90.00
#
_symmetry.space_group_name_H-M   'P 1'
#
loop_
_entity.id
_entity.type
_entity.pdbx_description
1 polymer ?
#
loop_
_entity_poly.entity_id
_entity_poly.type
_entity_poly.pdbx_seq_one_letter_code
_entity_poly.pdbx_strand_id
1 'polypeptide(L)' 'ADPTAAILSVALLLDHLQLADATAQVTAAVTADLASRGAAARSTSQVGDAIRSLLAHNVRLRSN' A
#
# COMPACT_ATOMS: atom_id res chain seq x y z
N ALA A 1 -1.84 15.69 4.45
CA ALA A 1 -2.54 15.26 3.22
C ALA A 1 -2.70 13.75 3.28
N ASP A 2 -3.67 13.19 2.56
CA ASP A 2 -3.78 11.73 2.42
C ASP A 2 -2.92 11.27 1.22
N PRO A 3 -1.87 10.44 1.43
CA PRO A 3 -0.99 10.00 0.35
C PRO A 3 -1.57 8.82 -0.46
N THR A 4 -2.74 8.28 -0.11
CA THR A 4 -3.30 7.05 -0.70
C THR A 4 -3.36 7.11 -2.23
N ALA A 5 -3.89 8.19 -2.78
CA ALA A 5 -4.01 8.35 -4.24
C ALA A 5 -2.63 8.37 -4.94
N ALA A 6 -1.64 9.04 -4.34
CA ALA A 6 -0.29 9.07 -4.90
C ALA A 6 0.36 7.68 -4.90
N ILE A 7 0.15 6.89 -3.84
CA ILE A 7 0.65 5.51 -3.77
C ILE A 7 -0.04 4.62 -4.81
N LEU A 8 -1.35 4.78 -5.02
CA LEU A 8 -2.07 4.06 -6.07
C LEU A 8 -1.62 4.46 -7.47
N SER A 9 -1.26 5.72 -7.71
CA SER A 9 -0.63 6.13 -8.97
C SER A 9 0.69 5.40 -9.22
N VAL A 10 1.47 5.11 -8.17
CA VAL A 10 2.68 4.28 -8.30
C VAL A 10 2.33 2.83 -8.65
N ALA A 11 1.26 2.26 -8.07
CA ALA A 11 0.81 0.92 -8.45
C ALA A 11 0.42 0.85 -9.95
N LEU A 12 -0.25 1.88 -10.47
CA LEU A 12 -0.54 1.98 -11.90
C LEU A 12 0.73 2.09 -12.76
N LEU A 13 1.75 2.82 -12.29
CA LEU A 13 3.05 2.88 -12.96
C LEU A 13 3.75 1.52 -12.97
N LEU A 14 3.75 0.79 -11.86
CA LEU A 14 4.33 -0.56 -11.78
C LEU A 14 3.65 -1.53 -12.75
N ASP A 15 2.32 -1.43 -12.87
CA ASP A 15 1.55 -2.22 -13.83
C ASP A 15 1.92 -1.88 -15.28
N HIS A 16 2.06 -0.59 -15.59
CA HIS A 16 2.52 -0.14 -16.90
C HIS A 16 3.93 -0.67 -17.25
N LEU A 17 4.80 -0.81 -16.24
CA LEU A 17 6.14 -1.39 -16.37
C LEU A 17 6.15 -2.93 -16.34
N GLN A 18 4.98 -3.58 -16.34
CA GLN A 18 4.80 -5.03 -16.31
C GLN A 18 5.36 -5.71 -15.03
N LEU A 19 5.40 -4.97 -13.91
CA LEU A 19 5.83 -5.46 -12.60
C LEU A 19 4.63 -5.95 -11.76
N ALA A 20 3.91 -6.94 -12.28
CA ALA A 20 2.62 -7.40 -11.74
C ALA A 20 2.68 -7.78 -10.24
N ASP A 21 3.75 -8.44 -9.81
CA ASP A 21 3.95 -8.83 -8.41
C ASP A 21 4.06 -7.62 -7.48
N ALA A 22 4.79 -6.59 -7.90
CA ALA A 22 4.95 -5.35 -7.13
C ALA A 22 3.62 -4.57 -7.09
N THR A 23 2.91 -4.49 -8.23
CA THR A 23 1.56 -3.89 -8.30
C THR A 23 0.59 -4.56 -7.32
N ALA A 24 0.57 -5.89 -7.30
CA ALA A 24 -0.29 -6.67 -6.41
C ALA A 24 0.05 -6.42 -4.94
N GLN A 25 1.35 -6.39 -4.59
CA GLN A 25 1.80 -6.14 -3.22
C GLN A 25 1.43 -4.73 -2.72
N VAL A 26 1.66 -3.70 -3.52
CA VAL A 26 1.31 -2.32 -3.17
C VAL A 26 -0.20 -2.16 -3.03
N THR A 27 -0.96 -2.65 -4.02
CA THR A 27 -2.44 -2.57 -4.00
C THR A 27 -3.00 -3.27 -2.78
N ALA A 28 -2.55 -4.50 -2.47
CA ALA A 28 -2.99 -5.24 -1.30
C ALA A 28 -2.69 -4.50 0.01
N ALA A 29 -1.51 -3.86 0.12
CA ALA A 29 -1.14 -3.09 1.30
C ALA A 29 -2.06 -1.87 1.52
N VAL A 30 -2.38 -1.09 0.47
CA VAL A 30 -3.30 0.04 0.66
C VAL A 30 -4.74 -0.42 0.85
N THR A 31 -5.19 -1.50 0.21
CA THR A 31 -6.51 -2.08 0.48
C THR A 31 -6.65 -2.51 1.94
N ALA A 32 -5.62 -3.14 2.51
CA ALA A 32 -5.61 -3.53 3.92
C ALA A 32 -5.60 -2.30 4.86
N ASP A 33 -4.83 -1.25 4.55
CA ASP A 33 -4.88 0.00 5.32
C ASP A 33 -6.29 0.61 5.29
N LEU A 34 -6.88 0.72 4.10
CA LEU A 34 -8.24 1.25 3.92
C LEU A 34 -9.30 0.43 4.67
N ALA A 35 -9.18 -0.90 4.68
CA ALA A 35 -10.11 -1.79 5.40
C ALA A 35 -9.98 -1.66 6.92
N SER A 36 -8.78 -1.37 7.42
CA SER A 36 -8.50 -1.21 8.86
C SER A 36 -8.69 0.21 9.38
N ARG A 37 -8.90 1.20 8.49
CA ARG A 37 -8.91 2.62 8.87
C ARG A 37 -10.11 2.94 9.77
N GLY A 38 -9.84 3.66 10.86
CA GLY A 38 -10.87 4.26 11.71
C GLY A 38 -11.28 5.67 11.25
N ALA A 39 -12.10 6.34 12.06
CA ALA A 39 -12.54 7.73 11.79
C ALA A 39 -11.52 8.81 12.20
N ALA A 40 -10.46 8.43 12.93
CA ALA A 40 -9.46 9.37 13.40
C ALA A 40 -8.61 9.91 12.23
N ALA A 41 -8.36 11.21 12.23
CA ALA A 41 -7.44 11.84 11.28
C ALA A 41 -6.02 11.32 11.51
N ARG A 42 -5.34 10.97 10.41
CA ARG A 42 -3.93 10.54 10.40
C ARG A 42 -3.10 11.52 9.58
N SER A 43 -1.85 11.73 9.99
CA SER A 43 -0.89 12.50 9.22
C SER A 43 -0.45 11.72 7.97
N THR A 44 0.12 12.44 6.98
CA THR A 44 0.66 11.82 5.77
C THR A 44 1.64 10.68 6.11
N SER A 45 2.54 10.92 7.08
CA SER A 45 3.54 9.93 7.51
C SER A 45 2.90 8.73 8.20
N GLN A 46 1.91 8.93 9.06
CA GLN A 46 1.21 7.81 9.72
C GLN A 46 0.53 6.87 8.72
N VAL A 47 -0.08 7.42 7.66
CA VAL A 47 -0.65 6.60 6.58
C VAL A 47 0.44 5.86 5.82
N GLY A 48 1.54 6.54 5.47
CA GLY A 48 2.68 5.92 4.78
C GLY A 48 3.32 4.78 5.57
N ASP A 49 3.51 4.96 6.88
CA ASP A 49 4.10 3.96 7.76
C ASP A 49 3.21 2.72 7.89
N ALA A 50 1.88 2.91 8.00
CA ALA A 50 0.93 1.82 8.06
C ALA A 50 0.97 0.98 6.77
N ILE A 51 0.92 1.62 5.61
CA ILE A 51 1.00 0.94 4.31
C ILE A 51 2.34 0.21 4.15
N ARG A 52 3.47 0.83 4.53
CA ARG A 52 4.80 0.20 4.48
C ARG A 52 4.87 -1.05 5.37
N SER A 53 4.27 -1.02 6.56
CA SER A 53 4.22 -2.17 7.46
C SER A 53 3.45 -3.34 6.84
N LEU A 54 2.28 -3.06 6.26
CA LEU A 54 1.45 -4.06 5.57
C LEU A 54 2.15 -4.65 4.35
N LEU A 55 2.86 -3.82 3.58
CA LEU A 55 3.66 -4.26 2.44
C LEU A 55 4.74 -5.27 2.86
N ALA A 56 5.49 -4.98 3.92
CA ALA A 56 6.52 -5.89 4.44
C ALA A 56 5.92 -7.22 4.94
N HIS A 57 4.70 -7.18 5.49
CA HIS A 57 3.96 -8.38 5.89
C HIS A 57 3.59 -9.24 4.68
N ASN A 58 3.01 -8.63 3.63
CA ASN A 58 2.61 -9.33 2.41
C ASN A 58 3.80 -10.00 1.71
N VAL A 59 4.95 -9.34 1.69
CA VAL A 59 6.19 -9.90 1.11
C VAL A 59 6.62 -11.15 1.86
N ARG A 60 6.62 -11.13 3.20
CA ARG A 60 6.98 -12.29 4.03
C ARG A 60 6.05 -13.49 3.82
N LEU A 61 4.74 -13.25 3.67
CA LEU A 61 3.76 -14.32 3.46
C LEU A 61 3.96 -15.08 2.15
N ARG A 62 4.55 -14.45 1.12
CA ARG A 62 4.84 -15.10 -0.18
C ARG A 62 6.16 -15.87 -0.23
N SER A 63 7.02 -15.71 0.79
CA SER A 63 8.34 -16.38 0.85
C SER A 63 8.31 -17.71 1.61
N ASN A 64 7.17 -18.10 2.17
CA ASN A 64 6.89 -19.41 2.76
C ASN A 64 6.07 -20.27 1.80
#